data_AF-A0A3D2R4T0-F1
#
_entry.id   AF-A0A3D2R4T0-F1
#
_cell.length_a   1.000
_cell.length_b   1.000
_cell.length_c   1.000
_cell.angle_alpha   90.00
_cell.angle_beta   90.00
_cell.angle_gamma   90.00
#
_symmetry.space_group_name_H-M   'P 1'
#
loop_
_entity.id
_entity.type
_entity.pdbx_description
1 polymer ?
#
loop_
_entity_poly.entity_id
_entity_poly.type
_entity_poly.pdbx_seq_one_letter_code
_entity_poly.pdbx_strand_id
1 'polypeptide(L)'
;IVKSSMALFLAEMFKMTLQEQEPNPELFGFLSDALLALDASEGPLNFHLKIVLELQQYLGCYPDFQNEHLPYFNLEEGVFQDSSLGITRSAAVLKDLCALAKTPFSHLAQWKTTTRQRRELLDLLMDYMQMHATGFKRPKSIEIYRQVFG
;
A
#
# COMPACT_ATOMS: atom_id res chain seq x y z
N ILE A 1 7.67 -9.71 17.15
CA ILE A 1 8.52 -8.71 16.45
C ILE A 1 7.89 -8.28 15.14
N VAL A 2 7.68 -9.17 14.16
CA VAL A 2 7.09 -8.86 12.84
C VAL A 2 5.79 -8.05 12.90
N LYS A 3 4.74 -8.56 13.57
CA LYS A 3 3.45 -7.84 13.71
C LYS A 3 3.59 -6.49 14.42
N SER A 4 4.41 -6.42 15.46
CA SER A 4 4.66 -5.18 16.22
C SER A 4 5.34 -4.12 15.36
N SER A 5 6.35 -4.49 14.56
CA SER A 5 7.00 -3.57 13.62
C SER A 5 6.04 -3.11 12.52
N MET A 6 5.13 -3.98 12.08
CA MET A 6 4.08 -3.64 11.13
C MET A 6 3.06 -2.67 11.73
N ALA A 7 2.59 -2.93 12.94
CA ALA A 7 1.66 -2.05 13.65
C ALA A 7 2.29 -0.66 13.88
N LEU A 8 3.57 -0.60 14.24
CA LEU A 8 4.28 0.67 14.39
C LEU A 8 4.37 1.45 13.07
N PHE A 9 4.72 0.78 11.97
CA PHE A 9 4.72 1.38 10.64
C PHE A 9 3.32 1.91 10.25
N LEU A 10 2.28 1.10 10.44
CA LEU A 10 0.90 1.47 10.14
C LEU A 10 0.43 2.65 11.02
N ALA A 11 0.79 2.68 12.30
CA ALA A 11 0.46 3.80 13.19
C ALA A 11 1.11 5.11 12.71
N GLU A 12 2.37 5.09 12.28
CA GLU A 12 3.01 6.26 11.67
C GLU A 12 2.31 6.68 10.37
N MET A 13 2.00 5.72 9.49
CA MET A 13 1.26 5.97 8.24
C MET A 13 -0.10 6.63 8.50
N PHE A 14 -0.88 6.10 9.44
CA PHE A 14 -2.19 6.63 9.79
C PHE A 14 -2.06 8.03 10.39
N LYS A 15 -1.10 8.26 11.27
CA LYS A 15 -0.85 9.60 11.82
C LYS A 15 -0.54 10.64 10.74
N MET A 16 0.10 10.24 9.64
CA MET A 16 0.47 11.14 8.55
C MET A 16 -0.70 11.41 7.60
N THR A 17 -1.62 10.48 7.45
CA THR A 17 -2.70 10.49 6.44
C THR A 17 -4.05 10.90 7.02
N LEU A 18 -4.33 10.53 8.27
CA LEU A 18 -5.60 10.80 8.96
C LEU A 18 -5.50 12.12 9.73
N GLN A 19 -5.46 13.24 9.00
CA GLN A 19 -5.38 14.58 9.60
C GLN A 19 -6.74 15.28 9.75
N GLU A 20 -7.82 14.65 9.27
CA GLU A 20 -9.16 15.23 9.29
C GLU A 20 -9.77 15.25 10.70
N GLN A 21 -10.54 16.30 10.98
CA GLN A 21 -11.22 16.49 12.27
C GLN A 21 -12.64 15.90 12.29
N GLU A 22 -13.16 15.47 11.13
CA GLU A 22 -14.50 14.90 11.03
C GLU A 22 -14.48 13.37 11.21
N PRO A 23 -15.50 12.78 11.87
CA PRO A 23 -15.62 11.34 11.94
C PRO A 23 -15.78 10.71 10.56
N ASN A 24 -15.00 9.67 10.28
CA ASN A 24 -15.17 8.81 9.10
C ASN A 24 -15.42 7.35 9.56
N PRO A 25 -16.69 6.96 9.78
CA PRO A 25 -17.04 5.63 10.27
C PRO A 25 -16.66 4.49 9.31
N GLU A 26 -16.71 4.73 8.00
CA GLU A 26 -16.35 3.73 6.98
C GLU A 26 -14.85 3.43 7.03
N LEU A 27 -14.02 4.47 7.06
CA LEU A 27 -12.57 4.34 7.22
C LEU A 27 -12.21 3.66 8.55
N PHE A 28 -12.87 4.04 9.65
CA PHE A 28 -12.67 3.38 10.94
C PHE A 28 -13.01 1.89 10.87
N GLY A 29 -14.16 1.54 10.27
CA GLY A 29 -14.58 0.16 10.08
C GLY A 29 -13.54 -0.65 9.31
N PHE A 30 -13.10 -0.14 8.16
CA PHE A 30 -12.03 -0.76 7.37
C PHE A 30 -10.73 -0.94 8.17
N LEU A 31 -10.25 0.11 8.84
CA LEU A 31 -9.00 0.04 9.60
C LEU A 31 -9.10 -0.96 10.75
N SER A 32 -10.23 -0.97 11.46
CA SER A 32 -10.52 -1.92 12.53
C SER A 32 -10.48 -3.35 12.00
N ASP A 33 -11.22 -3.64 10.93
CA ASP A 33 -11.29 -4.97 10.34
C ASP A 33 -9.93 -5.43 9.80
N ALA A 34 -9.18 -4.55 9.14
CA ALA A 34 -7.87 -4.86 8.60
C ALA A 34 -6.83 -5.14 9.71
N LEU A 35 -6.86 -4.39 10.82
CA LEU A 35 -5.97 -4.61 11.97
C LEU A 35 -6.35 -5.88 12.74
N LEU A 36 -7.63 -6.19 12.90
CA LEU A 36 -8.08 -7.46 13.48
C LEU A 36 -7.66 -8.66 12.61
N ALA A 37 -7.79 -8.54 11.28
CA ALA A 37 -7.32 -9.57 10.36
C ALA A 37 -5.80 -9.76 10.42
N LEU A 38 -5.03 -8.66 10.57
CA LEU A 38 -3.59 -8.71 10.79
C LEU A 38 -3.25 -9.44 12.10
N ASP A 39 -3.97 -9.14 13.19
CA ASP A 39 -3.73 -9.77 14.49
C ASP A 39 -4.05 -11.26 14.48
N ALA A 40 -5.13 -11.67 13.80
CA ALA A 40 -5.51 -13.07 13.66
C ALA A 40 -4.60 -13.87 12.70
N SER A 41 -3.91 -13.22 11.77
CA SER A 41 -3.12 -13.89 10.73
C SER A 41 -1.81 -14.50 11.24
N GLU A 42 -1.50 -15.74 10.90
CA GLU A 42 -0.19 -16.36 11.18
C GLU A 42 0.89 -15.96 10.17
N GLY A 43 0.51 -15.42 9.01
CA GLY A 43 1.42 -15.05 7.91
C GLY A 43 1.22 -13.60 7.44
N PRO A 44 1.59 -12.59 8.24
CA PRO A 44 1.18 -11.19 8.02
C PRO A 44 1.97 -10.46 6.92
N LEU A 45 2.85 -11.13 6.17
CA LEU A 45 3.91 -10.48 5.39
C LEU A 45 3.42 -9.44 4.37
N ASN A 46 2.22 -9.60 3.80
CA ASN A 46 1.70 -8.68 2.77
C ASN A 46 0.60 -7.73 3.27
N PHE A 47 0.21 -7.82 4.55
CA PHE A 47 -0.92 -7.05 5.09
C PHE A 47 -0.70 -5.54 5.00
N HIS A 48 0.49 -5.06 5.38
CA HIS A 48 0.85 -3.65 5.27
C HIS A 48 0.68 -3.09 3.85
N LEU A 49 1.05 -3.85 2.81
CA LEU A 49 0.90 -3.44 1.41
C LEU A 49 -0.57 -3.27 1.07
N LYS A 50 -1.41 -4.23 1.45
CA LYS A 50 -2.85 -4.18 1.18
C LYS A 50 -3.49 -3.02 1.93
N ILE A 51 -3.17 -2.84 3.21
CA ILE A 51 -3.70 -1.74 4.02
C ILE A 51 -3.33 -0.39 3.40
N VAL A 52 -2.06 -0.22 2.98
CA VAL A 52 -1.60 1.03 2.35
C VAL A 52 -2.31 1.29 1.01
N LEU A 53 -2.53 0.26 0.19
CA LEU A 53 -3.27 0.41 -1.08
C LEU A 53 -4.74 0.77 -0.84
N GLU A 54 -5.44 -0.01 0.00
CA GLU A 54 -6.87 0.21 0.27
C GLU A 54 -7.13 1.54 0.99
N LEU A 55 -6.18 2.01 1.82
CA LEU A 55 -6.27 3.33 2.45
C LEU A 55 -6.41 4.45 1.41
N GLN A 56 -5.79 4.33 0.24
CA GLN A 56 -5.85 5.33 -0.82
C GLN A 56 -7.27 5.53 -1.36
N GLN A 57 -8.13 4.50 -1.28
CA GLN A 57 -9.54 4.63 -1.63
C GLN A 57 -10.27 5.62 -0.71
N TYR A 58 -10.02 5.52 0.59
CA TYR A 58 -10.62 6.41 1.59
C TYR A 58 -10.03 7.83 1.54
N LEU A 59 -8.82 7.97 1.00
CA LEU A 59 -8.18 9.28 0.76
C LEU A 59 -8.59 9.91 -0.59
N GLY A 60 -9.44 9.24 -1.39
CA GLY A 60 -9.89 9.75 -2.68
C GLY A 60 -8.85 9.67 -3.81
N CYS A 61 -7.81 8.86 -3.64
CA CYS A 61 -6.70 8.72 -4.61
C CYS A 61 -6.40 7.25 -4.94
N TYR A 62 -7.41 6.42 -5.13
CA TYR A 62 -7.16 5.01 -5.50
C TYR A 62 -6.63 4.92 -6.95
N PRO A 63 -5.59 4.10 -7.22
CA PRO A 63 -5.12 3.87 -8.58
C PRO A 63 -6.23 3.32 -9.50
N ASP A 64 -6.27 3.78 -10.75
CA ASP A 64 -7.17 3.24 -11.76
C ASP A 64 -6.56 1.99 -12.41
N PHE A 65 -7.18 0.84 -12.20
CA PHE A 65 -6.76 -0.45 -12.75
C PHE A 65 -7.45 -0.83 -14.08
N GLN A 66 -8.26 0.03 -14.70
CA GLN A 66 -8.96 -0.29 -15.96
C GLN A 66 -8.01 -0.78 -17.08
N ASN A 67 -6.83 -0.18 -17.19
CA ASN A 67 -5.84 -0.49 -18.23
C ASN A 67 -4.60 -1.21 -17.68
N GLU A 68 -4.75 -2.01 -16.63
CA GLU A 68 -3.65 -2.73 -15.94
C GLU A 68 -2.74 -3.60 -16.84
N HIS A 69 -3.15 -3.88 -18.07
CA HIS A 69 -2.36 -4.62 -19.06
C HIS A 69 -1.26 -3.77 -19.72
N LEU A 70 -1.33 -2.44 -19.60
CA LEU A 70 -0.37 -1.53 -20.20
C LEU A 70 0.96 -1.51 -19.42
N PRO A 71 2.10 -1.26 -20.09
CA PRO A 71 3.43 -1.50 -19.53
C PRO A 71 3.92 -0.47 -18.50
N TYR A 72 3.25 0.68 -18.38
CA TYR A 72 3.64 1.76 -17.47
C TYR A 72 2.47 2.16 -16.57
N PHE A 73 2.77 2.44 -15.30
CA PHE A 73 1.88 3.11 -14.37
C PHE A 73 2.38 4.53 -14.14
N ASN A 74 1.56 5.52 -14.45
CA ASN A 74 1.86 6.93 -14.23
C ASN A 74 1.53 7.30 -12.78
N LEU A 75 2.55 7.68 -12.01
CA LEU A 75 2.39 8.02 -10.60
C LEU A 75 1.67 9.36 -10.40
N GLU A 76 1.79 10.29 -11.35
CA GLU A 76 1.15 11.61 -11.28
C GLU A 76 -0.34 11.50 -11.55
N GLU A 77 -0.73 10.73 -12.57
CA GLU A 77 -2.13 10.59 -12.99
C GLU A 77 -2.84 9.40 -12.31
N GLY A 78 -2.11 8.45 -11.75
CA GLY A 78 -2.67 7.25 -11.12
C GLY A 78 -3.29 6.25 -12.10
N VAL A 79 -2.85 6.25 -13.35
CA VAL A 79 -3.39 5.40 -14.42
C VAL A 79 -2.30 4.59 -15.12
N PHE A 80 -2.70 3.48 -15.74
CA PHE A 80 -1.81 2.71 -16.63
C PHE A 80 -1.84 3.29 -18.06
N GLN A 81 -0.68 3.31 -18.73
CA GLN A 81 -0.49 3.92 -20.06
C GLN A 81 0.56 3.19 -20.92
N ASP A 82 0.50 3.38 -22.24
CA ASP A 82 1.33 2.65 -23.22
C ASP A 82 2.78 3.17 -23.33
N SER A 83 2.99 4.46 -23.05
CA SER A 83 4.30 5.12 -23.14
C SER A 83 4.79 5.65 -21.80
N SER A 84 6.10 5.75 -21.60
CA SER A 84 6.70 6.33 -20.38
C SER A 84 6.68 7.88 -20.39
N LEU A 85 5.49 8.48 -20.32
CA LEU A 85 5.31 9.94 -20.18
C LEU A 85 5.07 10.31 -18.71
N GLY A 86 5.73 11.37 -18.24
CA GLY A 86 5.67 11.78 -16.83
C GLY A 86 6.49 10.87 -15.91
N ILE A 87 6.15 10.87 -14.62
CA ILE A 87 6.81 10.02 -13.63
C ILE A 87 6.16 8.64 -13.60
N THR A 88 6.82 7.64 -14.19
CA THR A 88 6.24 6.29 -14.32
C THR A 88 6.98 5.22 -13.51
N ARG A 89 6.28 4.10 -13.29
CA ARG A 89 6.81 2.81 -12.87
C ARG A 89 6.51 1.78 -13.96
N SER A 90 7.36 0.78 -14.10
CA SER A 90 7.25 -0.23 -15.15
C SER A 90 7.71 -1.61 -14.68
N ALA A 91 7.62 -2.59 -15.57
CA ALA A 91 8.16 -3.95 -15.40
C ALA A 91 7.43 -4.80 -14.34
N ALA A 92 8.18 -5.59 -13.57
CA ALA A 92 7.66 -6.67 -12.74
C ALA A 92 6.75 -6.17 -11.59
N VAL A 93 7.04 -4.99 -11.02
CA VAL A 93 6.28 -4.44 -9.89
C VAL A 93 4.82 -4.16 -10.23
N LEU A 94 4.50 -3.87 -11.51
CA LEU A 94 3.12 -3.63 -11.92
C LEU A 94 2.27 -4.90 -11.85
N LYS A 95 2.85 -6.06 -12.17
CA LYS A 95 2.17 -7.35 -12.01
C LYS A 95 1.85 -7.62 -10.54
N ASP A 96 2.80 -7.32 -9.66
CA ASP A 96 2.61 -7.48 -8.23
C ASP A 96 1.58 -6.47 -7.68
N LEU A 97 1.51 -5.26 -8.24
CA LEU A 97 0.53 -4.24 -7.85
C LEU A 97 -0.88 -4.68 -8.21
N CYS A 98 -1.07 -5.19 -9.43
CA CYS A 98 -2.36 -5.72 -9.88
C CYS A 98 -2.76 -6.97 -9.08
N ALA A 99 -1.79 -7.85 -8.75
CA ALA A 99 -2.04 -9.00 -7.89
C ALA A 99 -2.46 -8.56 -6.47
N LEU A 100 -1.81 -7.55 -5.89
CA LEU A 100 -2.17 -6.97 -4.60
C LEU A 100 -3.60 -6.39 -4.60
N ALA A 101 -3.96 -5.64 -5.64
CA ALA A 101 -5.29 -5.06 -5.79
C ALA A 101 -6.38 -6.15 -5.80
N LYS A 102 -6.15 -7.25 -6.54
CA LYS A 102 -7.10 -8.36 -6.68
C LYS A 102 -7.10 -9.36 -5.52
N THR A 103 -6.07 -9.37 -4.68
CA THR A 103 -5.96 -10.33 -3.58
C THR A 103 -6.73 -9.81 -2.36
N PRO A 104 -7.79 -10.50 -1.89
CA PRO A 104 -8.47 -10.12 -0.66
C PRO A 104 -7.62 -10.45 0.57
N PHE A 105 -7.89 -9.79 1.70
CA PHE A 105 -7.17 -9.99 2.96
C PHE A 105 -7.06 -11.47 3.39
N SER A 106 -8.14 -12.25 3.20
CA SER A 106 -8.18 -13.68 3.55
C SER A 106 -7.17 -14.54 2.79
N HIS A 107 -6.72 -14.10 1.62
CA HIS A 107 -5.77 -14.84 0.77
C HIS A 107 -4.35 -14.26 0.80
N LEU A 108 -4.11 -13.11 1.47
CA LEU A 108 -2.79 -12.47 1.51
C LEU A 108 -1.68 -13.33 2.11
N ALA A 109 -2.01 -14.19 3.09
CA ALA A 109 -1.05 -15.10 3.70
C ALA A 109 -0.59 -16.22 2.75
N GLN A 110 -1.40 -16.55 1.74
CA GLN A 110 -1.09 -17.57 0.73
C GLN A 110 -0.28 -16.99 -0.44
N TRP A 111 -0.38 -15.68 -0.65
CA TRP A 111 0.38 -15.00 -1.70
C TRP A 111 1.87 -14.91 -1.34
N LYS A 112 2.66 -15.80 -1.93
CA LYS A 112 4.11 -15.86 -1.71
C LYS A 112 4.80 -14.72 -2.45
N THR A 113 5.34 -13.78 -1.70
CA THR A 113 6.15 -12.68 -2.21
C THR A 113 7.59 -12.82 -1.73
N THR A 114 8.54 -12.40 -2.56
CA THR A 114 9.93 -12.21 -2.13
C THR A 114 10.09 -10.89 -1.39
N THR A 115 11.15 -10.74 -0.59
CA THR A 115 11.52 -9.46 0.02
C THR A 115 11.61 -8.35 -1.03
N ARG A 116 12.23 -8.64 -2.17
CA ARG A 116 12.40 -7.67 -3.25
C ARG A 116 11.05 -7.15 -3.76
N GLN A 117 10.10 -8.04 -4.04
CA GLN A 117 8.77 -7.66 -4.50
C GLN A 117 8.04 -6.79 -3.47
N ARG A 118 8.07 -7.17 -2.18
CA ARG A 118 7.44 -6.37 -1.13
C ARG A 118 8.05 -4.98 -1.03
N ARG A 119 9.37 -4.85 -1.14
CA ARG A 119 10.06 -3.57 -1.11
C ARG A 119 9.71 -2.70 -2.32
N GLU A 120 9.75 -3.27 -3.52
CA GLU A 120 9.40 -2.54 -4.76
C GLU A 120 7.93 -2.07 -4.74
N LEU A 121 7.01 -2.91 -4.25
CA LEU A 121 5.61 -2.51 -4.06
C LEU A 121 5.44 -1.41 -3.03
N LEU A 122 6.06 -1.56 -1.86
CA LEU A 122 5.97 -0.54 -0.82
C LEU A 122 6.53 0.79 -1.34
N ASP A 123 7.62 0.76 -2.11
CA ASP A 123 8.21 1.96 -2.68
C ASP A 123 7.29 2.63 -3.69
N LEU A 124 6.67 1.85 -4.59
CA LEU A 124 5.65 2.37 -5.51
C LEU A 124 4.50 3.03 -4.75
N LEU A 125 3.94 2.36 -3.74
CA LEU A 125 2.81 2.88 -2.96
C LEU A 125 3.20 4.16 -2.19
N MET A 126 4.39 4.21 -1.59
CA MET A 126 4.86 5.41 -0.87
C MET A 126 5.14 6.59 -1.79
N ASP A 127 5.66 6.33 -2.99
CA ASP A 127 5.94 7.38 -3.97
C ASP A 127 4.62 7.94 -4.53
N TYR A 128 3.64 7.06 -4.79
CA TYR A 128 2.31 7.45 -5.20
C TYR A 128 1.58 8.28 -4.12
N MET A 129 1.60 7.81 -2.86
CA MET A 129 0.98 8.57 -1.76
C MET A 129 1.61 9.95 -1.53
N GLN A 130 2.91 10.12 -1.79
CA GLN A 130 3.54 11.44 -1.69
C GLN A 130 3.03 12.44 -2.73
N MET A 131 2.53 11.97 -3.87
CA MET A 131 1.97 12.83 -4.91
C MET A 131 0.51 13.18 -4.63
N HIS A 132 -0.25 12.26 -4.03
CA HIS A 132 -1.71 12.36 -3.96
C HIS A 132 -2.27 12.65 -2.56
N ALA A 133 -1.62 12.18 -1.50
CA ALA A 133 -2.12 12.36 -0.14
C ALA A 133 -1.58 13.67 0.48
N THR A 134 -2.48 14.60 0.77
CA THR A 134 -2.13 15.93 1.32
C THR A 134 -1.34 15.79 2.63
N GLY A 135 -0.18 16.46 2.69
CA GLY A 135 0.66 16.46 3.89
C GLY A 135 1.37 15.13 4.18
N PHE A 136 1.24 14.14 3.30
CA PHE A 136 1.92 12.86 3.46
C PHE A 136 3.43 13.02 3.37
N LYS A 137 4.13 12.38 4.29
CA LYS A 137 5.59 12.26 4.29
C LYS A 137 5.93 10.79 4.44
N ARG A 138 7.01 10.34 3.83
CA ARG A 138 7.44 8.95 3.98
C ARG A 138 7.72 8.64 5.46
N PRO A 139 7.18 7.54 6.04
CA PRO A 139 7.43 7.20 7.44
C PRO A 139 8.91 6.97 7.72
N LYS A 140 9.38 7.43 8.88
CA LYS A 140 10.77 7.21 9.31
C LYS A 140 11.00 5.74 9.68
N SER A 141 9.97 5.07 10.18
CA SER A 141 9.99 3.64 10.49
C SER A 141 10.21 2.74 9.27
N ILE A 142 10.10 3.24 8.02
CA ILE A 142 10.24 2.41 6.82
C ILE A 142 11.61 1.74 6.72
N GLU A 143 12.68 2.38 7.21
CA GLU A 143 14.03 1.80 7.21
C GLU A 143 14.13 0.64 8.21
N ILE A 144 13.58 0.82 9.41
CA ILE A 144 13.49 -0.22 10.45
C ILE A 144 12.61 -1.37 9.96
N TYR A 145 11.49 -1.04 9.31
CA TYR A 145 10.59 -2.01 8.70
C TYR A 145 11.31 -2.86 7.65
N ARG A 146 12.08 -2.24 6.75
CA ARG A 146 12.87 -2.95 5.75
C ARG A 146 13.96 -3.86 6.34
N GLN A 147 14.45 -3.58 7.55
CA GLN A 147 15.40 -4.47 8.24
C GLN A 147 14.72 -5.71 8.84
N VAL A 148 13.47 -5.59 9.29
CA VAL A 148 12.70 -6.70 9.89
C VAL A 148 12.06 -7.60 8.83
N PHE A 149 11.69 -7.03 7.68
CA PHE A 149 11.03 -7.73 6.56
C PHE A 149 11.96 -7.96 5.35
N GLY A 150 13.23 -7.56 5.49
CA GLY A 150 14.37 -7.78 4.59
C GLY A 150 14.76 -9.24 4.49
#